data_AF-A0A1S8SSQ7-F1
#
_entry.id   AF-A0A1S8SSQ7-F1
#
_cell.length_a   1.000
_cell.length_b   1.000
_cell.length_c   1.000
_cell.angle_alpha   90.00
_cell.angle_beta   90.00
_cell.angle_gamma   90.00
#
_symmetry.space_group_name_H-M   'P 1'
#
loop_
_entity.id
_entity.type
_entity.pdbx_description
1 polymer ?
#
loop_
_entity_poly.entity_id
_entity_poly.type
_entity_poly.pdbx_seq_one_letter_code
_entity_poly.pdbx_strand_id
1 'polypeptide(L)' 'MTELGRSLIEEGMEKGIEKGIVEGENKKTIEIVKNAIKKGMDNSIISDLTGLSNEEIEAIRKALKYSN' A
#
# COMPACT_ATOMS: atom_id res chain seq x y z
N MET A 1 -34.41 16.46 -4.13
CA MET A 1 -33.17 16.15 -3.37
C MET A 1 -32.88 17.34 -2.48
N THR A 2 -32.75 17.16 -1.17
CA THR A 2 -32.41 18.26 -0.25
C THR A 2 -30.93 18.59 -0.34
N GLU A 3 -30.51 19.79 0.08
CA GLU A 3 -29.08 20.13 0.19
C GLU A 3 -28.33 19.13 1.07
N LEU A 4 -28.97 18.69 2.16
CA LEU A 4 -28.44 17.64 3.03
C LEU A 4 -28.20 16.31 2.27
N GLY A 5 -29.14 15.92 1.41
CA GLY A 5 -28.99 14.70 0.61
C GLY A 5 -27.87 14.79 -0.43
N ARG A 6 -27.61 15.97 -0.99
CA ARG A 6 -26.46 16.21 -1.88
C ARG A 6 -25.14 16.10 -1.13
N SER A 7 -25.02 16.79 0.01
CA SER A 7 -23.82 16.78 0.86
C SER A 7 -23.43 15.36 1.28
N LEU A 8 -24.41 14.55 1.73
CA LEU A 8 -24.15 13.18 2.16
C LEU A 8 -23.63 12.27 1.03
N ILE A 9 -24.12 12.48 -0.21
CA ILE A 9 -23.64 11.72 -1.38
C ILE A 9 -22.21 12.16 -1.73
N GLU A 10 -21.94 13.46 -1.73
CA GLU A 10 -20.61 14.02 -2.01
C GLU A 10 -19.57 13.53 -1.00
N GLU A 11 -19.87 13.63 0.29
CA GLU A 11 -19.02 13.10 1.36
C GLU A 11 -18.79 11.59 1.25
N GLY A 12 -19.83 10.83 0.87
CA GLY A 12 -19.74 9.39 0.66
C GLY A 12 -18.83 9.03 -0.50
N MET A 13 -18.91 9.79 -1.60
CA MET A 13 -18.03 9.63 -2.76
C MET A 13 -16.58 10.00 -2.44
N GLU A 14 -16.36 11.12 -1.76
CA GLU A 14 -15.03 11.59 -1.36
C GLU A 14 -14.33 10.56 -0.47
N LYS A 15 -15.00 10.09 0.59
CA LYS A 15 -14.48 9.02 1.46
C LYS A 15 -14.21 7.72 0.72
N GLY A 16 -15.07 7.38 -0.26
CA GLY A 16 -14.89 6.19 -1.10
C GLY A 16 -13.65 6.29 -1.98
N ILE A 17 -13.41 7.46 -2.59
CA ILE A 17 -12.24 7.74 -3.43
C ILE A 17 -10.98 7.72 -2.57
N GLU A 18 -10.97 8.42 -1.44
CA GLU A 18 -9.82 8.47 -0.53
C GLU A 18 -9.41 7.08 -0.07
N LYS A 19 -10.38 6.27 0.41
CA LYS A 19 -10.11 4.89 0.83
C LYS A 19 -9.58 4.04 -0.33
N GLY A 20 -10.14 4.19 -1.53
CA GLY A 20 -9.68 3.48 -2.72
C GLY A 20 -8.24 3.82 -3.10
N ILE A 21 -7.86 5.09 -3.02
CA ILE A 21 -6.49 5.55 -3.27
C ILE A 21 -5.52 4.95 -2.25
N VAL A 22 -5.83 5.07 -0.95
CA VAL A 22 -4.96 4.55 0.12
C VAL A 22 -4.77 3.03 0.02
N GLU A 23 -5.84 2.26 -0.21
CA GLU A 23 -5.74 0.81 -0.39
C GLU A 23 -4.93 0.45 -1.64
N GLY A 24 -5.08 1.21 -2.73
CA GLY A 24 -4.35 1.01 -3.97
C GLY A 24 -2.84 1.27 -3.81
N GLU A 25 -2.48 2.37 -3.18
CA GLU A 25 -1.09 2.73 -2.88
C GLU A 25 -0.43 1.68 -2.01
N ASN A 26 -1.09 1.24 -0.93
CA ASN A 26 -0.57 0.19 -0.05
C ASN A 26 -0.33 -1.13 -0.79
N LYS A 27 -1.29 -1.58 -1.62
CA LYS A 27 -1.14 -2.82 -2.42
C LYS A 27 0.05 -2.70 -3.37
N LYS A 28 0.16 -1.57 -4.08
CA LYS A 28 1.24 -1.31 -5.02
C LYS A 28 2.62 -1.31 -4.33
N THR A 29 2.73 -0.65 -3.18
CA THR A 29 3.98 -0.63 -2.39
C THR A 29 4.41 -2.05 -2.00
N ILE A 30 3.49 -2.87 -1.49
CA ILE A 30 3.79 -4.27 -1.13
C ILE A 30 4.22 -5.09 -2.35
N GLU A 31 3.60 -4.92 -3.52
CA GLU A 31 4.00 -5.61 -4.75
C GLU A 31 5.40 -5.22 -5.22
N ILE A 32 5.74 -3.92 -5.16
CA ILE A 32 7.08 -3.42 -5.49
C ILE A 32 8.12 -4.07 -4.58
N VAL A 33 7.88 -4.07 -3.27
CA VAL A 33 8.78 -4.69 -2.27
C VAL A 33 8.96 -6.18 -2.56
N LYS A 34 7.86 -6.92 -2.78
CA LYS A 34 7.92 -8.36 -3.10
C LYS A 34 8.74 -8.64 -4.36
N ASN A 35 8.56 -7.83 -5.39
CA ASN A 35 9.31 -7.97 -6.65
C ASN A 35 10.79 -7.63 -6.48
N ALA A 36 11.12 -6.59 -5.71
CA ALA A 36 12.49 -6.21 -5.40
C ALA A 36 13.22 -7.30 -4.60
N ILE A 37 12.55 -7.88 -3.58
CA ILE A 37 13.05 -9.03 -2.82
C ILE A 37 13.35 -10.21 -3.75
N LYS A 38 12.41 -10.56 -4.65
CA LYS A 38 12.59 -11.65 -5.62
C LYS A 38 13.74 -11.40 -6.60
N LYS A 39 14.03 -10.13 -6.90
CA LYS A 39 15.18 -9.71 -7.72
C LYS A 39 16.50 -9.66 -6.95
N GLY A 40 16.51 -9.97 -5.66
CA GLY A 40 17.72 -10.02 -4.84
C GLY A 40 18.23 -8.65 -4.39
N MET A 41 17.41 -7.60 -4.47
CA MET A 41 17.76 -6.29 -3.90
C MET A 41 17.89 -6.41 -2.38
N ASP A 42 18.80 -5.64 -1.77
CA ASP A 42 18.91 -5.53 -0.31
C ASP A 42 17.85 -4.60 0.29
N ASN A 43 17.74 -4.59 1.62
CA ASN A 43 16.71 -3.80 2.31
C ASN A 43 16.97 -2.29 2.27
N SER A 44 18.24 -1.85 2.20
CA SER A 44 18.56 -0.43 2.13
C SER A 44 18.02 0.17 0.84
N ILE A 45 18.27 -0.48 -0.29
CA ILE A 45 17.77 -0.04 -1.60
C ILE A 45 16.25 -0.05 -1.63
N ILE A 46 15.62 -1.09 -1.06
CA ILE A 46 14.16 -1.18 -1.02
C ILE A 46 13.58 -0.08 -0.12
N SER A 47 14.20 0.21 1.01
CA SER A 47 13.82 1.28 1.93
C SER A 47 13.85 2.63 1.23
N ASP A 48 14.94 2.94 0.52
CA ASP A 48 15.08 4.19 -0.23
C ASP A 48 14.02 4.36 -1.33
N LEU A 49 13.63 3.25 -1.99
CA LEU A 49 12.64 3.27 -3.08
C LEU A 49 11.19 3.35 -2.59
N THR A 50 10.90 2.85 -1.40
CA THR A 50 9.52 2.63 -0.94
C THR A 50 9.15 3.45 0.30
N GLY A 51 10.13 4.00 0.99
CA GLY A 51 9.95 4.69 2.26
C GLY A 51 9.64 3.76 3.44
N LEU A 52 9.64 2.43 3.23
CA LEU A 52 9.43 1.46 4.30
C LEU A 52 10.69 1.29 5.16
N SER A 53 10.49 0.99 6.43
CA SER A 53 11.54 0.60 7.35
C SER A 53 12.13 -0.78 7.00
N ASN A 54 13.36 -1.01 7.44
CA ASN A 54 14.00 -2.32 7.28
C ASN A 54 13.20 -3.44 7.98
N GLU A 55 12.56 -3.13 9.11
CA GLU A 55 11.71 -4.05 9.86
C GLU A 55 10.49 -4.50 9.05
N GLU A 56 9.81 -3.56 8.37
CA GLU A 56 8.66 -3.85 7.50
C GLU A 56 9.07 -4.70 6.30
N ILE A 57 10.20 -4.37 5.68
CA ILE A 57 10.75 -5.13 4.54
C ILE A 57 11.11 -6.56 4.97
N GLU A 58 11.73 -6.73 6.15
CA GLU A 58 12.04 -8.05 6.70
C GLU A 58 10.79 -8.88 7.03
N ALA A 59 9.73 -8.25 7.53
CA ALA A 59 8.46 -8.93 7.74
C ALA A 59 7.90 -9.48 6.42
N ILE A 60 7.98 -8.71 5.33
CA ILE A 60 7.55 -9.13 3.99
C ILE A 60 8.44 -10.26 3.45
N ARG A 61 9.76 -10.19 3.64
CA ARG A 61 10.69 -11.28 3.27
C ARG A 61 10.36 -12.59 3.97
N LYS A 62 10.15 -12.54 5.29
CA LYS A 62 9.76 -13.71 6.07
C LYS A 62 8.46 -14.29 5.55
N ALA A 63 7.44 -13.46 5.36
CA ALA A 63 6.15 -13.90 4.80
C ALA A 63 6.30 -14.61 3.45
N LEU A 64 7.13 -14.08 2.53
CA LEU A 64 7.43 -14.71 1.24
C LEU A 64 8.13 -16.07 1.39
N LYS A 65 9.07 -16.19 2.33
CA LYS A 65 9.82 -17.45 2.55
C LYS A 65 8.92 -18.59 3.05
N TYR A 66 7.91 -18.29 3.85
CA TYR A 66 6.95 -19.28 4.38
C TYR A 66 5.74 -19.52 3.47
N SER A 67 5.66 -18.83 2.32
CA SER A 67 4.58 -18.99 1.34
C SER A 67 4.93 -19.95 0.20
N ASN A 68 6.13 -20.56 0.22
CA ASN A 68 6.64 -21.50 -0.78
C ASN A 68 6.77 -22.91 -0.21
#